data_AF-A0A920VDY8-F1
#
_entry.id   AF-A0A920VDY8-F1
#
_cell.length_a   1.000
_cell.length_b   1.000
_cell.length_c   1.000
_cell.angle_alpha   90.00
_cell.angle_beta   90.00
_cell.angle_gamma   90.00
#
_symmetry.space_group_name_H-M   'P 1'
#
loop_
_entity.id
_entity.type
_entity.pdbx_description
1 polymer ?
#
loop_
_entity_poly.entity_id
_entity_poly.type
_entity_poly.pdbx_seq_one_letter_code
_entity_poly.pdbx_strand_id
1 'polypeptide(L)' 'MVKSIGIVGCGAIGQALVRAVDSGELNVDIAGVTSRNESKAHEFLARLNTPPLILADSN' A
#
# COMPACT_ATOMS: atom_id res chain seq x y z
N MET A 1 -13.19 9.50 12.55
CA MET A 1 -12.52 8.19 12.42
C MET A 1 -11.91 8.13 11.04
N VAL A 2 -10.61 7.86 10.93
CA VAL A 2 -9.96 7.58 9.63
C VAL A 2 -10.42 6.20 9.17
N LYS A 3 -10.76 6.04 7.89
CA LYS A 3 -11.07 4.71 7.33
C LYS A 3 -9.77 4.04 6.94
N SER A 4 -9.51 2.83 7.46
CA SER A 4 -8.41 2.00 6.99
C SER A 4 -8.85 1.13 5.82
N ILE A 5 -8.02 1.04 4.78
CA ILE A 5 -8.26 0.23 3.59
C ILE A 5 -7.11 -0.75 3.35
N GLY A 6 -7.43 -1.95 2.84
CA GLY A 6 -6.45 -2.90 2.33
C GLY A 6 -6.38 -2.83 0.81
N ILE A 7 -5.19 -2.88 0.23
CA ILE A 7 -4.99 -2.85 -1.23
C ILE A 7 -4.60 -4.24 -1.71
N VAL A 8 -5.42 -4.84 -2.57
CA VAL A 8 -5.13 -6.13 -3.19
C VAL A 8 -4.44 -5.90 -4.54
N GLY A 9 -3.14 -6.11 -4.59
CA GLY A 9 -2.29 -5.90 -5.77
C GLY A 9 -1.53 -4.57 -5.75
N CYS A 10 -0.20 -4.65 -5.64
CA CYS A 10 0.71 -3.51 -5.76
C CYS A 10 1.06 -3.17 -7.23
N GLY A 11 0.03 -3.07 -8.08
CA GLY A 11 0.14 -2.63 -9.48
C GLY A 11 0.13 -1.09 -9.61
N ALA A 12 0.03 -0.58 -10.84
CA ALA A 12 0.00 0.87 -11.09
C ALA A 12 -1.07 1.63 -10.28
N ILE A 13 -2.28 1.05 -10.16
CA ILE A 13 -3.39 1.64 -9.41
C ILE A 13 -3.10 1.62 -7.90
N GLY A 14 -2.67 0.47 -7.37
CA GLY A 14 -2.33 0.33 -5.94
C GLY A 14 -1.21 1.27 -5.54
N GLN A 15 -0.18 1.41 -6.37
CA GLN A 15 0.91 2.37 -6.15
C GLN A 15 0.43 3.82 -6.16
N ALA A 16 -0.49 4.19 -7.06
CA ALA A 16 -1.06 5.54 -7.11
C ALA A 16 -1.87 5.86 -5.85
N LEU A 17 -2.69 4.93 -5.37
CA LEU A 17 -3.43 5.05 -4.10
C LEU A 17 -2.47 5.24 -2.92
N VAL A 18 -1.43 4.41 -2.83
CA VAL A 18 -0.44 4.53 -1.76
C VAL A 18 0.28 5.88 -1.80
N ARG A 19 0.63 6.39 -2.98
CA ARG A 19 1.23 7.73 -3.14
C ARG A 19 0.29 8.86 -2.72
N ALA A 20 -1.00 8.74 -3.04
CA ALA A 20 -2.00 9.74 -2.66
C ALA A 20 -2.19 9.80 -1.14
N VAL A 21 -2.12 8.64 -0.46
CA VAL A 21 -2.13 8.58 1.01
C VAL A 21 -0.83 9.15 1.59
N ASP A 22 0.33 8.72 1.09
CA ASP A 22 1.65 9.20 1.56
C ASP A 22 1.84 10.71 1.36
N SER A 23 1.28 11.27 0.27
CA SER A 23 1.29 12.72 0.00
C SER A 23 0.22 13.50 0.77
N GLY A 24 -0.68 12.82 1.48
CA GLY A 24 -1.79 13.45 2.20
C GLY A 24 -2.96 13.92 1.33
N GLU A 25 -2.98 13.61 0.04
CA GLU A 25 -4.13 13.88 -0.85
C GLU A 25 -5.36 13.05 -0.46
N LEU A 26 -5.13 11.85 0.09
CA LEU A 26 -6.18 10.95 0.51
C LEU A 26 -6.12 10.72 2.03
N ASN A 27 -7.15 11.18 2.74
CA ASN A 27 -7.26 11.04 4.19
C ASN A 27 -7.83 9.67 4.59
N VAL A 28 -7.13 8.60 4.20
CA VAL A 28 -7.41 7.22 4.58
C VAL A 28 -6.12 6.57 5.06
N ASP A 29 -6.24 5.55 5.90
CA ASP A 29 -5.11 4.78 6.39
C ASP A 29 -4.96 3.50 5.55
N ILE A 30 -3.74 3.05 5.29
CA ILE A 30 -3.51 1.80 4.53
C ILE A 30 -3.14 0.71 5.54
N ALA A 31 -4.10 -0.17 5.82
CA ALA A 31 -3.94 -1.31 6.72
C ALA A 31 -2.88 -2.29 6.19
N GLY A 32 -2.77 -2.39 4.88
CA GLY A 32 -1.71 -3.16 4.22
C GLY A 32 -1.95 -3.37 2.74
N VAL A 33 -0.94 -3.89 2.07
CA VAL A 33 -0.98 -4.21 0.65
C VAL A 33 -0.62 -5.67 0.40
N THR A 34 -1.34 -6.35 -0.49
CA THR A 34 -0.97 -7.69 -0.97
C THR A 34 -0.40 -7.58 -2.40
N SER A 35 0.52 -8.45 -2.77
CA SER A 35 1.07 -8.50 -4.13
C SER A 35 1.60 -9.89 -4.42
N ARG A 36 1.35 -10.41 -5.64
CA ARG A 36 1.99 -11.66 -6.10
C ARG A 36 3.51 -11.51 -6.25
N ASN A 37 4.00 -10.30 -6.45
CA ASN A 37 5.42 -9.98 -6.51
C ASN A 37 5.80 -9.14 -5.30
N GLU A 38 6.00 -9.80 -4.17
CA GLU A 38 6.35 -9.16 -2.90
C GLU A 38 7.63 -8.33 -2.98
N SER A 39 8.65 -8.78 -3.72
CA SER A 39 9.92 -8.03 -3.86
C SER A 39 9.71 -6.64 -4.48
N LYS A 40 8.87 -6.53 -5.53
CA LYS A 40 8.56 -5.25 -6.16
C LYS A 40 7.71 -4.35 -5.26
N ALA A 41 6.77 -4.95 -4.52
CA ALA A 41 5.99 -4.21 -3.54
C ALA A 41 6.90 -3.66 -2.43
N HIS A 42 7.81 -4.48 -1.91
CA HIS A 42 8.74 -4.09 -0.86
C HIS A 42 9.67 -2.95 -1.29
N GLU A 43 10.26 -3.01 -2.50
CA GLU A 43 11.06 -1.90 -3.04
C GLU A 43 10.25 -0.60 -3.19
N PHE A 44 8.99 -0.69 -3.60
CA PHE A 44 8.13 0.47 -3.73
C PHE A 44 7.80 1.07 -2.36
N LEU A 45 7.43 0.22 -1.39
CA LEU A 45 7.07 0.65 -0.04
C LEU A 45 8.27 1.24 0.70
N ALA A 46 9.47 0.71 0.48
CA ALA A 46 10.72 1.25 1.05
C ALA A 46 11.03 2.69 0.63
N ARG A 47 10.36 3.22 -0.41
CA ARG A 47 10.51 4.60 -0.89
C ARG A 47 9.49 5.57 -0.30
N LEU A 48 8.56 5.09 0.52
CA LEU A 48 7.50 5.90 1.13
C LEU A 48 7.95 6.46 2.48
N ASN A 49 7.34 7.58 2.89
CA ASN A 49 7.58 8.12 4.24
C ASN A 49 6.91 7.24 5.30
N THR A 50 5.71 6.73 4.99
CA THR A 50 4.98 5.83 5.89
C THR A 50 4.65 4.52 5.16
N PRO A 51 5.53 3.52 5.21
CA PRO A 51 5.31 2.26 4.48
C PRO A 51 4.17 1.44 5.13
N PRO A 52 3.09 1.13 4.40
CA PRO A 52 2.10 0.16 4.88
C PRO A 52 2.68 -1.26 4.96
N LEU A 53 2.09 -2.09 5.83
CA LEU A 53 2.47 -3.49 5.99
C LEU A 53 2.19 -4.29 4.69
N ILE A 54 3.12 -5.16 4.30
CA ILE A 54 2.84 -6.19 3.30
C ILE A 54 2.06 -7.31 3.99
N LEU A 55 0.86 -7.59 3.50
CA LEU A 55 0.03 -8.70 3.98
C LEU A 55 0.31 -9.91 3.10
N ALA A 56 0.79 -10.99 3.71
CA ALA A 56 0.96 -12.26 3.02
C ALA A 56 -0.42 -12.83 2.65
N ASP A 57 -0.64 -13.09 1.37
CA ASP A 57 -1.83 -13.78 0.88
C ASP A 57 -1.75 -15.24 1.35
N SER A 58 -2.51 -15.59 2.39
CA SER A 58 -2.63 -16.98 2.85
C SER A 58 -3.62 -17.71 1.94
N ASN A 59 -3.19 -18.05 0.72
CA ASN A 59 -3.93 -18.93 -0.19
C ASN A 59 -3.12 -20.16 -0.55
#